data_AF-A0A0N1ATZ5-F1
#
_entry.id   AF-A0A0N1ATZ5-F1
#
_cell.length_a   1.000
_cell.length_b   1.000
_cell.length_c   1.000
_cell.angle_alpha   90.00
_cell.angle_beta   90.00
_cell.angle_gamma   90.00
#
_symmetry.space_group_name_H-M   'P 1'
#
loop_
_entity.id
_entity.type
_entity.pdbx_description
1 polymer ?
#
loop_
_entity_poly.entity_id
_entity_poly.type
_entity_poly.pdbx_seq_one_letter_code
_entity_poly.pdbx_strand_id
1 'polypeptide(L)'
;MNAMKSREAAPLVSLTGAGVYRNGRWLVRGVDFSVRPGEIVTLIGPNGSGKSTSAKMAIGVIKADEGRVERKAGLRVGYVPQRLSVDWTMPLTVRRLMTLTSPLSNTEVEEALEAVGIAHLAGAEVQHLSGGEFQRALLARAMARKPDILVLDEPVQGVDFSGEIALYDLITSIRNSTGCGILLISHDLHVVMAETDTVICLNGHVCCRGTPAAVSQSPEYMQLFGAKAARTLAVYSHDHDHTHLPDGRVLHADGSVTDHCHPDDGHHDHHDHHGHDHDHHGHDHHHDGHDHHDGPPAVAAVKDREHGHA
;
A
#
# COMPACT_ATOMS: atom_id res chain seq x y z
N MET A 1 24.09 11.38 3.38
CA MET A 1 24.16 12.75 3.95
C MET A 1 22.81 13.48 4.08
N ASN A 2 21.70 13.01 3.47
CA ASN A 2 20.39 13.68 3.57
C ASN A 2 19.56 13.35 4.83
N ALA A 3 19.61 12.13 5.35
CA ALA A 3 18.78 11.69 6.49
C ALA A 3 19.15 12.38 7.84
N MET A 4 20.38 12.88 7.98
CA MET A 4 20.80 13.59 9.20
C MET A 4 20.35 15.06 9.20
N LYS A 5 20.20 15.68 8.02
CA LYS A 5 19.71 17.07 7.88
C LYS A 5 18.20 17.21 8.08
N SER A 6 17.42 16.16 7.81
CA SER A 6 15.96 16.20 7.99
C SER A 6 15.52 16.20 9.46
N ARG A 7 16.35 15.69 10.40
CA ARG A 7 16.04 15.68 11.84
C ARG A 7 16.09 17.05 12.52
N GLU A 8 16.82 18.01 11.95
CA GLU A 8 17.00 19.37 12.48
C GLU A 8 16.01 20.40 11.92
N ALA A 9 15.30 20.04 10.83
CA ALA A 9 14.33 20.92 10.19
C ALA A 9 13.04 21.06 11.02
N ALA A 10 12.48 22.28 11.03
CA ALA A 10 11.19 22.54 11.67
C ALA A 10 10.07 21.70 11.02
N PRO A 11 9.11 21.18 11.81
CA PRO A 11 8.03 20.36 11.29
C PRO A 11 7.12 21.14 10.32
N LEU A 12 6.66 20.47 9.26
CA LEU A 12 5.67 21.00 8.32
C LEU A 12 4.29 21.07 8.96
N VAL A 13 3.97 20.07 9.78
CA VAL A 13 2.76 19.97 10.57
C VAL A 13 3.08 19.30 11.91
N SER A 14 2.44 19.77 12.98
CA SER A 14 2.49 19.15 14.30
C SER A 14 1.12 19.16 14.97
N LEU A 15 0.75 18.02 15.54
CA LEU A 15 -0.45 17.79 16.33
C LEU A 15 0.01 17.55 17.77
N THR A 16 -0.65 18.22 18.71
CA THR A 16 -0.39 18.07 20.16
C THR A 16 -1.71 17.89 20.89
N GLY A 17 -1.90 16.71 21.50
CA GLY A 17 -3.14 16.33 22.20
C GLY A 17 -4.40 16.47 21.34
N ALA A 18 -4.28 16.36 20.02
CA ALA A 18 -5.34 16.76 19.10
C ALA A 18 -6.48 15.72 19.07
N GLY A 19 -7.73 16.19 19.02
CA GLY A 19 -8.91 15.33 19.04
C GLY A 19 -10.04 15.81 18.14
N VAL A 20 -10.86 14.86 17.67
CA VAL A 20 -12.06 15.11 16.86
C VAL A 20 -13.24 14.34 17.45
N TYR A 21 -14.31 15.07 17.79
CA TYR A 21 -15.54 14.56 18.37
C TYR A 21 -16.72 14.77 17.39
N ARG A 22 -17.42 13.69 17.01
CA ARG A 22 -18.55 13.75 16.08
C ARG A 22 -19.63 12.78 16.51
N ASN A 23 -20.90 13.16 16.33
CA ASN A 23 -22.07 12.31 16.56
C ASN A 23 -22.04 11.59 17.93
N GLY A 24 -21.68 12.32 19.00
CA GLY A 24 -21.68 11.77 20.36
C GLY A 24 -20.47 10.89 20.72
N ARG A 25 -19.47 10.73 19.83
CA ARG A 25 -18.28 9.93 20.09
C ARG A 25 -16.98 10.59 19.63
N TRP A 26 -15.88 10.24 20.29
CA TRP A 26 -14.55 10.59 19.82
C TRP A 26 -14.20 9.72 18.62
N LEU A 27 -13.83 10.35 17.50
CA LEU A 27 -13.24 9.66 16.36
C LEU A 27 -11.75 9.42 16.60
N VAL A 28 -11.07 10.41 17.18
CA VAL A 28 -9.71 10.35 17.70
C VAL A 28 -9.57 11.32 18.87
N ARG A 29 -8.71 11.03 19.85
CA ARG A 29 -8.43 11.92 20.98
C ARG A 29 -6.99 11.77 21.45
N GLY A 30 -6.35 12.88 21.83
CA GLY A 30 -4.98 12.84 22.35
C GLY A 30 -3.96 12.39 21.31
N VAL A 31 -4.09 12.86 20.06
CA VAL A 31 -3.19 12.50 18.97
C VAL A 31 -1.99 13.44 18.94
N ASP A 32 -0.80 12.88 19.10
CA ASP A 32 0.49 13.59 19.12
C ASP A 32 1.42 13.07 18.01
N PHE A 33 1.66 13.89 16.98
CA PHE A 33 2.69 13.60 15.99
C PHE A 33 3.14 14.84 15.23
N SER A 34 4.22 14.70 14.47
CA SER A 34 4.73 15.73 13.57
C SER A 34 5.24 15.10 12.30
N VAL A 35 5.17 15.83 11.18
CA VAL A 35 5.80 15.43 9.92
C VAL A 35 6.81 16.49 9.52
N ARG A 36 8.06 16.09 9.30
CA ARG A 36 9.14 16.96 8.85
C ARG A 36 9.36 16.89 7.33
N PRO A 37 10.03 17.89 6.73
CA PRO A 37 10.47 17.78 5.35
C PRO A 37 11.36 16.56 5.13
N GLY A 38 11.08 15.79 4.07
CA GLY A 38 11.82 14.58 3.74
C GLY A 38 11.66 13.44 4.75
N GLU A 39 10.65 13.47 5.62
CA GLU A 39 10.29 12.36 6.52
C GLU A 39 9.07 11.63 5.98
N ILE A 40 9.11 10.29 5.99
CA ILE A 40 7.96 9.43 5.77
C ILE A 40 7.43 9.01 7.15
N VAL A 41 6.23 9.49 7.48
CA VAL A 41 5.49 9.13 8.68
C VAL A 41 4.30 8.26 8.28
N THR A 42 4.19 7.07 8.86
CA THR A 42 3.09 6.15 8.53
C THR A 42 2.14 5.96 9.71
N LEU A 43 0.87 6.23 9.47
CA LEU A 43 -0.23 5.93 10.39
C LEU A 43 -0.75 4.52 10.11
N ILE A 44 -0.62 3.63 11.09
CA ILE A 44 -1.12 2.25 11.03
C ILE A 44 -2.20 2.02 12.08
N GLY A 45 -3.09 1.06 11.83
CA GLY A 45 -4.15 0.69 12.77
C GLY A 45 -5.35 0.05 12.08
N PRO A 46 -6.25 -0.60 12.84
CA PRO A 46 -7.43 -1.24 12.28
C PRO A 46 -8.38 -0.25 11.60
N ASN A 47 -9.34 -0.78 10.85
CA ASN A 47 -10.39 0.04 10.26
C ASN A 47 -11.20 0.74 11.35
N GLY A 48 -11.48 2.04 11.15
CA GLY A 48 -12.17 2.86 12.15
C GLY A 48 -11.28 3.40 13.27
N SER A 49 -9.97 3.14 13.28
CA SER A 49 -9.06 3.66 14.31
C SER A 49 -8.80 5.17 14.25
N GLY A 50 -9.29 5.83 13.20
CA GLY A 50 -9.21 7.28 13.04
C GLY A 50 -8.02 7.79 12.23
N LYS A 51 -7.28 6.92 11.51
CA LYS A 51 -6.13 7.29 10.66
C LYS A 51 -6.44 8.42 9.67
N SER A 52 -7.46 8.26 8.83
CA SER A 52 -7.87 9.27 7.85
C SER A 52 -8.40 10.54 8.53
N THR A 53 -9.00 10.43 9.72
CA THR A 53 -9.42 11.59 10.52
C THR A 53 -8.20 12.38 11.02
N SER A 54 -7.20 11.70 11.57
CA SER A 54 -5.92 12.31 12.00
C SER A 54 -5.19 12.98 10.85
N ALA A 55 -5.14 12.34 9.68
CA ALA A 55 -4.52 12.92 8.50
C ALA A 55 -5.27 14.15 7.97
N LYS A 56 -6.61 14.08 7.85
CA LYS A 56 -7.45 15.22 7.48
C LYS A 56 -7.35 16.36 8.48
N MET A 57 -7.20 16.05 9.77
CA MET A 57 -6.92 17.03 10.81
C MET A 57 -5.55 17.68 10.61
N ALA A 58 -4.51 16.91 10.30
CA ALA A 58 -3.17 17.42 10.03
C ALA A 58 -3.15 18.41 8.85
N ILE A 59 -3.87 18.12 7.76
CA ILE A 59 -3.91 19.01 6.58
C ILE A 59 -4.95 20.13 6.68
N GLY A 60 -5.74 20.19 7.75
CA GLY A 60 -6.71 21.26 7.99
C GLY A 60 -8.06 21.07 7.27
N VAL A 61 -8.32 19.90 6.69
CA VAL A 61 -9.64 19.53 6.15
C VAL A 61 -10.65 19.33 7.29
N ILE A 62 -10.19 18.86 8.45
CA ILE A 62 -11.00 18.74 9.67
C ILE A 62 -10.37 19.62 10.77
N LYS A 63 -11.19 20.44 11.43
CA LYS A 63 -10.75 21.21 12.61
C LYS A 63 -10.74 20.31 13.85
N ALA A 64 -9.68 20.42 14.64
CA ALA A 64 -9.60 19.77 15.94
C ALA A 64 -10.59 20.42 16.93
N ASP A 65 -11.29 19.58 17.70
CA ASP A 65 -12.17 20.01 18.79
C ASP A 65 -11.42 20.12 20.12
N GLU A 66 -10.29 19.42 20.24
CA GLU A 66 -9.37 19.47 21.39
C GLU A 66 -7.91 19.50 20.89
N GLY A 67 -7.01 20.04 21.71
CA GLY A 67 -5.58 20.10 21.41
C GLY A 67 -5.19 21.19 20.42
N ARG A 68 -3.99 21.06 19.84
CA ARG A 68 -3.38 22.06 18.97
C ARG A 68 -2.88 21.43 17.69
N VAL A 69 -3.10 22.11 16.57
CA VAL A 69 -2.56 21.73 15.25
C VAL A 69 -1.83 22.91 14.65
N GLU A 70 -0.51 22.81 14.57
CA GLU A 70 0.37 23.80 13.94
C GLU A 70 0.76 23.34 12.54
N ARG A 71 0.84 24.29 11.60
CA ARG A 71 1.23 24.06 10.21
C ARG A 71 2.18 25.17 9.79
N LYS A 72 3.14 24.84 8.94
CA LYS A 72 3.95 25.82 8.22
C LYS A 72 3.04 26.82 7.50
N ALA A 73 3.37 28.11 7.56
CA ALA A 73 2.64 29.13 6.80
C ALA A 73 2.75 28.86 5.29
N GLY A 74 1.63 28.91 4.58
CA GLY A 74 1.58 28.61 3.15
C GLY A 74 1.84 27.15 2.77
N LEU A 75 1.62 26.20 3.70
CA LEU A 75 1.82 24.77 3.46
C LEU A 75 1.06 24.28 2.22
N ARG A 76 1.79 23.77 1.22
CA ARG A 76 1.21 23.14 0.05
C ARG A 76 0.98 21.66 0.33
N VAL A 77 -0.26 21.23 0.21
CA VAL A 77 -0.68 19.85 0.50
C VAL A 77 -1.04 19.13 -0.79
N GLY A 78 -0.43 17.98 -1.04
CA GLY A 78 -0.93 16.97 -1.96
C GLY A 78 -1.72 15.93 -1.17
N TYR A 79 -2.93 15.56 -1.62
CA TYR A 79 -3.74 14.53 -0.96
C TYR A 79 -4.23 13.52 -1.99
N VAL A 80 -3.92 12.24 -1.74
CA VAL A 80 -4.45 11.09 -2.49
C VAL A 80 -5.46 10.38 -1.57
N PRO A 81 -6.76 10.43 -1.90
CA PRO A 81 -7.79 9.80 -1.08
C PRO A 81 -7.85 8.29 -1.28
N GLN A 82 -8.33 7.56 -0.26
CA GLN A 82 -8.55 6.11 -0.30
C GLN A 82 -9.47 5.67 -1.44
N ARG A 83 -10.55 6.41 -1.68
CA ARG A 83 -11.45 6.18 -2.81
C ARG A 83 -11.82 7.48 -3.48
N LEU A 84 -11.73 7.48 -4.80
CA LEU A 84 -12.31 8.50 -5.65
C LEU A 84 -13.35 7.82 -6.53
N SER A 85 -14.64 8.00 -6.22
CA SER A 85 -15.72 7.55 -7.09
C SER A 85 -15.83 8.49 -8.28
N VAL A 86 -15.32 8.07 -9.42
CA VAL A 86 -15.59 8.73 -10.70
C VAL A 86 -16.86 8.10 -11.26
N ASP A 87 -17.82 8.93 -11.65
CA ASP A 87 -19.00 8.44 -12.37
C ASP A 87 -18.55 7.90 -13.73
N TRP A 88 -18.72 6.59 -13.93
CA TRP A 88 -18.31 5.85 -15.12
C TRP A 88 -19.03 6.29 -16.40
N THR A 89 -20.07 7.12 -16.27
CA THR A 89 -20.76 7.72 -17.43
C THR A 89 -20.07 8.98 -17.96
N MET A 90 -19.10 9.54 -17.24
CA MET A 90 -18.39 10.75 -17.65
C MET A 90 -17.08 10.41 -18.39
N PRO A 91 -16.92 10.83 -19.66
CA PRO A 91 -15.67 10.67 -20.39
C PRO A 91 -14.61 11.61 -19.79
N LEU A 92 -13.83 11.08 -18.85
CA LEU A 92 -12.77 11.79 -18.15
C LEU A 92 -11.42 11.23 -18.56
N THR A 93 -10.60 12.02 -19.27
CA THR A 93 -9.22 11.64 -19.59
C THR A 93 -8.27 11.90 -18.44
N VAL A 94 -7.11 11.25 -18.43
CA VAL A 94 -6.04 11.50 -17.44
C VAL A 94 -5.61 12.96 -17.46
N ARG A 95 -5.38 13.56 -18.63
CA ARG A 95 -5.05 14.99 -18.76
C ARG A 95 -6.14 15.89 -18.17
N ARG A 96 -7.42 15.51 -18.32
CA ARG A 96 -8.52 16.26 -17.71
C ARG A 96 -8.56 16.08 -16.20
N LEU A 97 -8.35 14.86 -15.69
CA LEU A 97 -8.25 14.56 -14.25
C LEU A 97 -7.20 15.43 -13.56
N MET A 98 -6.04 15.65 -14.20
CA MET A 98 -4.95 16.47 -13.69
C MET A 98 -5.35 17.94 -13.47
N THR A 99 -6.25 18.47 -14.30
CA THR A 99 -6.64 19.90 -14.32
C THR A 99 -7.99 20.18 -13.65
N LEU A 100 -8.63 19.18 -13.02
CA LEU A 100 -9.97 19.33 -12.42
C LEU A 100 -10.02 20.34 -11.27
N THR A 101 -9.01 20.35 -10.40
CA THR A 101 -9.04 21.16 -9.17
C THR A 101 -8.28 22.47 -9.31
N SER A 102 -7.38 22.60 -10.29
CA SER A 102 -6.73 23.86 -10.67
C SER A 102 -6.07 23.77 -12.03
N PRO A 103 -5.79 24.93 -12.65
CA PRO A 103 -5.01 24.98 -13.86
C PRO A 103 -3.59 24.43 -13.63
N LEU A 104 -3.14 23.60 -14.57
CA LEU A 104 -1.75 23.17 -14.76
C LEU A 104 -1.41 23.42 -16.23
N SER A 105 -0.18 23.87 -16.49
CA SER A 105 0.35 23.94 -17.84
C SER A 105 0.52 22.53 -18.42
N ASN A 106 0.55 22.42 -19.75
CA ASN A 106 0.80 21.13 -20.39
C ASN A 106 2.15 20.52 -19.99
N THR A 107 3.16 21.37 -19.76
CA THR A 107 4.48 20.95 -19.30
C THR A 107 4.42 20.37 -17.89
N GLU A 108 3.73 21.03 -16.95
CA GLU A 108 3.57 20.51 -15.57
C GLU A 108 2.79 19.19 -15.54
N VAL A 109 1.80 19.02 -16.43
CA VAL A 109 1.07 17.75 -16.56
C VAL A 109 1.99 16.66 -17.06
N GLU A 110 2.79 16.93 -18.10
CA GLU A 110 3.70 15.94 -18.68
C GLU A 110 4.78 15.53 -17.68
N GLU A 111 5.45 16.50 -17.03
CA GLU A 111 6.47 16.26 -16.00
C GLU A 111 5.92 15.39 -14.85
N ALA A 112 4.69 15.67 -14.39
CA ALA A 112 4.08 14.92 -13.30
C ALA A 112 3.70 13.48 -13.71
N LEU A 113 3.21 13.27 -14.94
CA LEU A 113 2.87 11.94 -15.45
C LEU A 113 4.12 11.12 -15.78
N GLU A 114 5.20 11.77 -16.23
CA GLU A 114 6.49 11.16 -16.48
C GLU A 114 7.15 10.71 -15.16
N ALA A 115 7.07 11.53 -14.12
CA ALA A 115 7.58 11.20 -12.78
C ALA A 115 6.97 9.92 -12.18
N VAL A 116 5.75 9.54 -12.58
CA VAL A 116 5.08 8.31 -12.12
C VAL A 116 5.05 7.19 -13.17
N GLY A 117 5.61 7.43 -14.37
CA GLY A 117 5.74 6.44 -15.45
C GLY A 117 4.50 6.25 -16.34
N ILE A 118 3.53 7.18 -16.34
CA ILE A 118 2.25 7.01 -17.08
C ILE A 118 2.01 8.10 -18.15
N ALA A 119 3.04 8.83 -18.58
CA ALA A 119 2.91 9.88 -19.60
C ALA A 119 2.15 9.43 -20.87
N HIS A 120 2.39 8.19 -21.32
CA HIS A 120 1.70 7.59 -22.47
C HIS A 120 0.17 7.44 -22.31
N LEU A 121 -0.33 7.48 -21.07
CA LEU A 121 -1.76 7.39 -20.74
C LEU A 121 -2.43 8.77 -20.60
N ALA A 122 -1.73 9.87 -20.88
CA ALA A 122 -2.29 11.22 -20.73
C ALA A 122 -3.63 11.42 -21.50
N GLY A 123 -3.76 10.80 -22.67
CA GLY A 123 -4.97 10.84 -23.49
C GLY A 123 -6.00 9.74 -23.19
N ALA A 124 -5.63 8.73 -22.40
CA ALA A 124 -6.51 7.62 -22.07
C ALA A 124 -7.64 8.08 -21.14
N GLU A 125 -8.78 7.40 -21.24
CA GLU A 125 -9.89 7.59 -20.31
C GLU A 125 -9.56 6.89 -18.99
N VAL A 126 -9.87 7.57 -17.88
CA VAL A 126 -9.62 7.09 -16.52
C VAL A 126 -10.29 5.74 -16.26
N GLN A 127 -11.41 5.46 -16.92
CA GLN A 127 -12.15 4.20 -16.80
C GLN A 127 -11.42 2.97 -17.36
N HIS A 128 -10.48 3.19 -18.28
CA HIS A 128 -9.70 2.11 -18.90
C HIS A 128 -8.39 1.83 -18.18
N LEU A 129 -8.09 2.58 -17.11
CA LEU A 129 -6.89 2.37 -16.31
C LEU A 129 -7.06 1.18 -15.37
N SER A 130 -5.99 0.40 -15.23
CA SER A 130 -5.84 -0.53 -14.10
C SER A 130 -5.84 0.22 -12.77
N GLY A 131 -6.07 -0.50 -11.66
CA GLY A 131 -6.01 0.08 -10.32
C GLY A 131 -4.66 0.77 -10.03
N GLY A 132 -3.55 0.16 -10.42
CA GLY A 132 -2.21 0.72 -10.26
C GLY A 132 -1.96 1.98 -11.11
N GLU A 133 -2.39 1.99 -12.37
CA GLU A 133 -2.29 3.16 -13.25
C GLU A 133 -3.14 4.33 -12.74
N PHE A 134 -4.35 4.03 -12.26
CA PHE A 134 -5.22 5.05 -11.67
C PHE A 134 -4.60 5.65 -10.40
N GLN A 135 -4.01 4.84 -9.53
CA GLN A 135 -3.29 5.32 -8.34
C GLN A 135 -2.09 6.20 -8.73
N ARG A 136 -1.30 5.79 -9.74
CA ARG A 136 -0.22 6.63 -10.29
C ARG A 136 -0.74 7.96 -10.82
N ALA A 137 -1.89 7.98 -11.48
CA ALA A 137 -2.51 9.22 -11.96
C ALA A 137 -2.94 10.15 -10.81
N LEU A 138 -3.48 9.60 -9.72
CA LEU A 138 -3.81 10.38 -8.52
C LEU A 138 -2.54 10.93 -7.84
N LEU A 139 -1.48 10.14 -7.79
CA LEU A 139 -0.18 10.53 -7.25
C LEU A 139 0.46 11.65 -8.08
N ALA A 140 0.50 11.50 -9.41
CA ALA A 140 0.95 12.55 -10.32
C ALA A 140 0.19 13.86 -10.09
N ARG A 141 -1.14 13.78 -9.99
CA ARG A 141 -1.98 14.95 -9.73
C ARG A 141 -1.65 15.62 -8.40
N ALA A 142 -1.45 14.84 -7.34
CA ALA A 142 -1.09 15.36 -6.02
C ALA A 142 0.31 16.01 -6.03
N MET A 143 1.24 15.46 -6.81
CA MET A 143 2.61 15.95 -6.93
C MET A 143 2.79 17.15 -7.86
N ALA A 144 1.94 17.30 -8.89
CA ALA A 144 2.10 18.33 -9.92
C ALA A 144 2.26 19.75 -9.35
N ARG A 145 1.74 20.01 -8.14
CA ARG A 145 1.84 21.29 -7.44
C ARG A 145 3.07 21.47 -6.55
N LYS A 146 4.01 20.53 -6.60
CA LYS A 146 5.24 20.54 -5.77
C LYS A 146 4.88 20.69 -4.27
N PRO A 147 4.12 19.74 -3.70
CA PRO A 147 3.65 19.85 -2.33
C PRO A 147 4.80 19.86 -1.33
N ASP A 148 4.64 20.61 -0.23
CA ASP A 148 5.54 20.51 0.92
C ASP A 148 5.27 19.21 1.69
N ILE A 149 4.00 18.80 1.78
CA ILE A 149 3.56 17.53 2.38
C ILE A 149 2.63 16.76 1.43
N LEU A 150 2.90 15.47 1.25
CA LEU A 150 2.09 14.53 0.49
C LEU A 150 1.39 13.57 1.44
N VAL A 151 0.07 13.51 1.40
CA VAL A 151 -0.74 12.63 2.24
C VAL A 151 -1.36 11.54 1.38
N LEU A 152 -1.09 10.29 1.71
CA LEU A 152 -1.49 9.11 0.95
C LEU A 152 -2.40 8.23 1.81
N ASP A 153 -3.68 8.19 1.50
CA ASP A 153 -4.69 7.46 2.27
C ASP A 153 -4.92 6.08 1.63
N GLU A 154 -4.24 5.03 2.13
CA GLU A 154 -4.27 3.66 1.57
C GLU A 154 -4.00 3.59 0.05
N PRO A 155 -2.83 4.07 -0.43
CA PRO A 155 -2.57 4.24 -1.86
C PRO A 155 -2.49 2.92 -2.64
N VAL A 156 -2.28 1.79 -1.97
CA VAL A 156 -2.18 0.46 -2.59
C VAL A 156 -3.51 -0.30 -2.67
N GLN A 157 -4.61 0.28 -2.17
CA GLN A 157 -5.89 -0.43 -2.17
C GLN A 157 -6.36 -0.74 -3.60
N GLY A 158 -6.58 -2.03 -3.89
CA GLY A 158 -7.06 -2.49 -5.20
C GLY A 158 -5.97 -2.61 -6.27
N VAL A 159 -4.70 -2.61 -5.85
CA VAL A 159 -3.53 -2.90 -6.69
C VAL A 159 -3.09 -4.35 -6.45
N ASP A 160 -2.46 -4.97 -7.43
CA ASP A 160 -1.85 -6.29 -7.30
C ASP A 160 -0.52 -6.22 -6.55
N PHE A 161 -0.06 -7.35 -5.99
CA PHE A 161 1.14 -7.39 -5.13
C PHE A 161 2.39 -6.76 -5.78
N SER A 162 2.66 -7.08 -7.05
CA SER A 162 3.78 -6.49 -7.80
C SER A 162 3.62 -4.98 -7.99
N GLY A 163 2.39 -4.51 -8.24
CA GLY A 163 2.08 -3.09 -8.36
C GLY A 163 2.17 -2.34 -7.03
N GLU A 164 1.90 -2.99 -5.90
CA GLU A 164 2.08 -2.40 -4.57
C GLU A 164 3.55 -2.04 -4.34
N ILE A 165 4.46 -3.01 -4.52
CA ILE A 165 5.91 -2.80 -4.37
C ILE A 165 6.36 -1.63 -5.26
N ALA A 166 5.99 -1.65 -6.53
CA ALA A 166 6.34 -0.61 -7.49
C ALA A 166 5.75 0.77 -7.14
N LEU A 167 4.65 0.84 -6.37
CA LEU A 167 4.08 2.09 -5.88
C LEU A 167 4.85 2.62 -4.66
N TYR A 168 5.29 1.74 -3.76
CA TYR A 168 6.11 2.14 -2.62
C TYR A 168 7.50 2.62 -3.05
N ASP A 169 8.15 1.93 -3.99
CA ASP A 169 9.41 2.39 -4.60
C ASP A 169 9.25 3.79 -5.21
N LEU A 170 8.12 4.02 -5.87
CA LEU A 170 7.77 5.32 -6.44
C LEU A 170 7.61 6.38 -5.34
N ILE A 171 6.90 6.09 -4.25
CA ILE A 171 6.75 6.99 -3.10
C ILE A 171 8.11 7.39 -2.52
N THR A 172 9.03 6.44 -2.38
CA THR A 172 10.39 6.68 -1.88
C THR A 172 11.22 7.51 -2.87
N SER A 173 11.12 7.23 -4.17
CA SER A 173 11.75 8.04 -5.22
C SER A 173 11.25 9.50 -5.19
N ILE A 174 9.95 9.70 -4.99
CA ILE A 174 9.31 11.02 -4.89
C ILE A 174 9.84 11.77 -3.66
N ARG A 175 9.89 11.11 -2.50
CA ARG A 175 10.47 11.68 -1.26
C ARG A 175 11.91 12.14 -1.50
N ASN A 176 12.73 11.28 -2.10
CA ASN A 176 14.15 11.54 -2.31
C ASN A 176 14.42 12.66 -3.32
N SER A 177 13.62 12.77 -4.37
CA SER A 177 13.77 13.78 -5.42
C SER A 177 13.18 15.14 -5.03
N THR A 178 12.06 15.17 -4.31
CA THR A 178 11.33 16.42 -3.99
C THR A 178 11.64 16.98 -2.60
N GLY A 179 12.09 16.13 -1.67
CA GLY A 179 12.28 16.50 -0.26
C GLY A 179 10.98 16.83 0.49
N CYS A 180 9.81 16.47 -0.06
CA CYS A 180 8.53 16.66 0.63
C CYS A 180 8.40 15.71 1.83
N GLY A 181 7.65 16.13 2.85
CA GLY A 181 7.24 15.22 3.92
C GLY A 181 6.10 14.32 3.42
N ILE A 182 6.09 13.04 3.79
CA ILE A 182 5.04 12.10 3.39
C ILE A 182 4.31 11.62 4.63
N LEU A 183 2.99 11.75 4.64
CA LEU A 183 2.10 11.13 5.61
C LEU A 183 1.36 9.99 4.94
N LEU A 184 1.84 8.77 5.15
CA LEU A 184 1.23 7.56 4.62
C LEU A 184 0.21 7.01 5.62
N ILE A 185 -0.90 6.50 5.12
CA ILE A 185 -1.89 5.77 5.91
C ILE A 185 -2.00 4.39 5.29
N SER A 186 -1.81 3.37 6.11
CA SER A 186 -1.92 1.99 5.68
C SER A 186 -2.53 1.14 6.78
N HIS A 187 -3.11 0.02 6.40
CA HIS A 187 -3.45 -1.07 7.30
C HIS A 187 -2.59 -2.32 7.03
N ASP A 188 -1.84 -2.34 5.92
CA ASP A 188 -0.89 -3.40 5.62
C ASP A 188 0.42 -3.12 6.36
N LEU A 189 0.84 -4.10 7.14
CA LEU A 189 2.01 -4.04 7.99
C LEU A 189 3.30 -4.39 7.25
N HIS A 190 3.21 -5.24 6.23
CA HIS A 190 4.38 -5.86 5.59
C HIS A 190 5.18 -4.83 4.80
N VAL A 191 4.49 -3.91 4.12
CA VAL A 191 5.16 -2.93 3.26
C VAL A 191 5.55 -1.64 3.97
N VAL A 192 4.89 -1.33 5.10
CA VAL A 192 5.18 -0.13 5.89
C VAL A 192 6.54 -0.21 6.57
N MET A 193 7.03 -1.40 6.88
CA MET A 193 8.23 -1.57 7.69
C MET A 193 9.55 -1.30 6.94
N ALA A 194 9.58 -1.41 5.61
CA ALA A 194 10.79 -1.17 4.82
C ALA A 194 11.03 0.31 4.51
N GLU A 195 9.95 1.08 4.28
CA GLU A 195 10.05 2.39 3.61
C GLU A 195 9.66 3.60 4.49
N THR A 196 9.48 3.39 5.79
CA THR A 196 9.00 4.44 6.73
C THR A 196 10.08 4.86 7.73
N ASP A 197 10.24 6.17 7.97
CA ASP A 197 11.14 6.67 9.02
C ASP A 197 10.50 6.56 10.42
N THR A 198 9.22 6.94 10.52
CA THR A 198 8.44 6.92 11.78
C THR A 198 7.09 6.24 11.58
N VAL A 199 6.83 5.17 12.34
CA VAL A 199 5.53 4.47 12.39
C VAL A 199 4.75 4.92 13.62
N ILE A 200 3.44 5.16 13.44
CA ILE A 200 2.52 5.58 14.50
C ILE A 200 1.31 4.64 14.47
N CYS A 201 1.12 3.92 15.56
CA CYS A 201 -0.03 3.04 15.77
C CYS A 201 -1.21 3.84 16.32
N LEU A 202 -2.35 3.78 15.64
CA LEU A 202 -3.59 4.42 16.03
C LEU A 202 -4.69 3.41 16.36
N ASN A 203 -5.34 3.60 17.50
CA ASN A 203 -6.59 2.95 17.91
C ASN A 203 -7.51 3.93 18.66
N GLY A 204 -7.94 4.99 17.98
CA GLY A 204 -8.63 6.13 18.59
C GLY A 204 -7.72 7.08 19.38
N HIS A 205 -6.52 6.64 19.73
CA HIS A 205 -5.41 7.39 20.32
C HIS A 205 -4.08 6.83 19.79
N VAL A 206 -2.95 7.49 20.08
CA VAL A 206 -1.62 6.97 19.74
C VAL A 206 -1.22 5.88 20.73
N CYS A 207 -1.10 4.63 20.26
CA CYS A 207 -0.74 3.48 21.09
C CYS A 207 0.77 3.25 21.14
N CYS A 208 1.44 3.36 19.99
CA CYS A 208 2.88 3.23 19.85
C CYS A 208 3.42 4.19 18.80
N ARG A 209 4.66 4.64 18.97
CA ARG A 209 5.40 5.48 18.01
C ARG A 209 6.88 5.11 18.03
N GLY A 210 7.50 4.99 16.87
CA GLY A 210 8.93 4.73 16.77
C GLY A 210 9.37 4.44 15.35
N THR A 211 10.61 3.98 15.19
CA THR A 211 11.05 3.38 13.93
C THR A 211 10.30 2.06 13.69
N PRO A 212 10.22 1.57 12.44
CA PRO A 212 9.64 0.26 12.15
C PRO A 212 10.15 -0.86 13.07
N ALA A 213 11.48 -0.93 13.28
CA ALA A 213 12.12 -1.93 14.13
C ALA A 213 11.72 -1.81 15.62
N ALA A 214 11.51 -0.59 16.13
CA ALA A 214 11.07 -0.41 17.51
C ALA A 214 9.59 -0.75 17.70
N VAL A 215 8.75 -0.44 16.70
CA VAL A 215 7.31 -0.70 16.74
C VAL A 215 7.00 -2.18 16.54
N SER A 216 7.75 -2.90 15.70
CA SER A 216 7.56 -4.35 15.49
C SER A 216 7.74 -5.17 16.76
N GLN A 217 8.58 -4.70 17.68
CA GLN A 217 8.88 -5.36 18.95
C GLN A 217 7.95 -4.91 20.10
N SER A 218 7.08 -3.91 19.87
CA SER A 218 6.19 -3.38 20.91
C SER A 218 5.06 -4.36 21.25
N PRO A 219 4.78 -4.62 22.53
CA PRO A 219 3.63 -5.41 22.97
C PRO A 219 2.29 -4.84 22.49
N GLU A 220 2.15 -3.51 22.45
CA GLU A 220 0.95 -2.81 22.01
C GLU A 220 0.67 -3.08 20.53
N TYR A 221 1.71 -3.10 19.71
CA TYR A 221 1.63 -3.49 18.30
C TYR A 221 1.15 -4.95 18.14
N MET A 222 1.75 -5.89 18.89
CA MET A 222 1.34 -7.30 18.86
C MET A 222 -0.11 -7.51 19.32
N GLN A 223 -0.60 -6.71 20.26
CA GLN A 223 -2.00 -6.75 20.70
C GLN A 223 -2.96 -6.19 19.64
N LEU A 224 -2.57 -5.12 18.93
CA LEU A 224 -3.38 -4.48 17.90
C LEU A 224 -3.57 -5.33 16.65
N PHE A 225 -2.54 -6.08 16.26
CA PHE A 225 -2.52 -6.82 14.99
C PHE A 225 -2.49 -8.35 15.17
N GLY A 226 -2.36 -8.83 16.41
CA GLY A 226 -2.41 -10.24 16.79
C GLY A 226 -1.13 -11.03 16.48
N ALA A 227 -0.99 -12.19 17.14
CA ALA A 227 0.17 -13.10 17.00
C ALA A 227 0.34 -13.72 15.59
N LYS A 228 -0.63 -13.53 14.69
CA LYS A 228 -0.52 -13.96 13.28
C LYS A 228 0.28 -12.95 12.45
N ALA A 229 0.05 -11.65 12.64
CA ALA A 229 0.83 -10.60 11.99
C ALA A 229 2.30 -10.60 12.46
N ALA A 230 2.54 -10.84 13.76
CA ALA A 230 3.88 -10.98 14.31
C ALA A 230 4.68 -12.16 13.70
N ARG A 231 3.99 -13.25 13.31
CA ARG A 231 4.62 -14.42 12.67
C ARG A 231 4.98 -14.17 11.21
N THR A 232 4.13 -13.48 10.44
CA THR A 232 4.47 -13.09 9.06
C THR A 232 5.61 -12.07 9.02
N LEU A 233 5.72 -11.22 10.06
CA LEU A 233 6.84 -10.29 10.24
C LEU A 233 8.13 -10.97 10.67
N ALA A 234 8.08 -12.04 11.48
CA ALA A 234 9.26 -12.85 11.79
C ALA A 234 9.85 -13.50 10.52
N VAL A 235 9.00 -13.99 9.62
CA VAL A 235 9.42 -14.50 8.29
C VAL A 235 10.03 -13.40 7.41
N TYR A 236 9.61 -12.14 7.56
CA TYR A 236 10.16 -11.02 6.80
C TYR A 236 11.40 -10.37 7.45
N SER A 237 11.55 -10.46 8.78
CA SER A 237 12.75 -10.06 9.51
C SER A 237 13.83 -11.13 9.53
N HIS A 238 13.54 -12.34 9.05
CA HIS A 238 14.56 -13.21 8.45
C HIS A 238 14.97 -12.57 7.14
N ASP A 239 15.69 -11.46 7.30
CA ASP A 239 16.25 -10.59 6.28
C ASP A 239 16.59 -11.36 5.00
N HIS A 240 16.49 -10.66 3.89
CA HIS A 240 17.35 -10.93 2.74
C HIS A 240 18.83 -10.64 3.11
N ASP A 241 19.33 -11.24 4.19
CA ASP A 241 20.73 -11.33 4.59
C ASP A 241 21.42 -12.49 3.88
N HIS A 242 20.68 -13.18 3.01
CA HIS A 242 21.17 -14.26 2.20
C HIS A 242 20.72 -14.19 0.74
N THR A 243 21.59 -14.66 -0.15
CA THR A 243 21.34 -14.76 -1.59
C THR A 243 21.14 -16.22 -1.97
N HIS A 244 20.06 -16.56 -2.65
CA HIS A 244 19.88 -17.91 -3.20
C HIS A 244 20.73 -18.09 -4.45
N LEU A 245 21.57 -19.11 -4.46
CA LEU A 245 22.27 -19.57 -5.64
C LEU A 245 21.30 -20.29 -6.58
N PRO A 246 21.58 -20.35 -7.91
CA PRO A 246 20.70 -21.01 -8.89
C PRO A 246 20.44 -22.49 -8.63
N ASP A 247 21.22 -23.11 -7.77
CA ASP A 247 21.11 -24.51 -7.34
C ASP A 247 20.28 -24.70 -6.06
N GLY A 248 19.71 -23.62 -5.52
CA GLY A 248 18.84 -23.63 -4.34
C GLY A 248 19.54 -23.39 -3.01
N ARG A 249 20.88 -23.29 -2.99
CA ARG A 249 21.65 -23.04 -1.77
C ARG A 249 21.62 -21.58 -1.34
N VAL A 250 21.83 -21.35 -0.05
CA VAL A 250 21.69 -20.06 0.62
C VAL A 250 23.07 -19.50 0.95
N LEU A 251 23.47 -18.37 0.36
CA LEU A 251 24.70 -17.65 0.67
C LEU A 251 24.41 -16.55 1.69
N HIS A 252 24.88 -16.71 2.92
CA HIS A 252 24.72 -15.75 4.02
C HIS A 252 25.67 -14.55 3.88
N ALA A 253 25.33 -13.44 4.56
CA ALA A 253 26.12 -12.20 4.56
C ALA A 253 27.56 -12.37 5.09
N ASP A 254 27.84 -13.42 5.85
CA ASP A 254 29.18 -13.78 6.34
C ASP A 254 30.01 -14.60 5.33
N GLY A 255 29.44 -14.91 4.16
CA GLY A 255 30.06 -15.71 3.10
C GLY A 255 29.88 -17.22 3.25
N SER A 256 29.17 -17.69 4.26
CA SER A 256 28.83 -19.11 4.42
C SER A 256 27.71 -19.55 3.47
N VAL A 257 27.72 -20.82 3.04
CA VAL A 257 26.68 -21.39 2.17
C VAL A 257 26.01 -22.55 2.89
N THR A 258 24.68 -22.52 3.03
CA THR A 258 23.87 -23.58 3.65
C THR A 258 22.77 -24.06 2.71
N ASP A 259 22.28 -25.28 2.92
CA ASP A 259 21.15 -25.81 2.13
C ASP A 259 19.79 -25.27 2.62
N HIS A 260 19.74 -24.69 3.82
CA HIS A 260 18.53 -24.20 4.47
C HIS A 260 18.76 -22.85 5.18
N CYS A 261 17.70 -22.04 5.28
CA CYS A 261 17.75 -20.67 5.83
C CYS A 261 17.93 -20.61 7.36
N HIS A 262 17.83 -21.74 8.08
CA HIS A 262 17.96 -21.79 9.54
C HIS A 262 18.98 -22.84 10.01
N PRO A 263 19.90 -22.48 10.93
CA PRO A 263 20.79 -23.44 11.59
C PRO A 263 20.07 -24.47 12.48
N ASP A 264 18.82 -24.20 12.87
CA ASP A 264 18.06 -25.00 13.85
C ASP A 264 16.93 -25.87 13.24
N ASP A 265 16.80 -25.96 11.92
CA ASP A 265 15.86 -26.90 11.27
C ASP A 265 16.43 -28.33 11.12
N GLY A 266 17.42 -28.67 11.96
CA GLY A 266 18.01 -29.99 12.03
C GLY A 266 17.31 -30.89 13.04
N HIS A 267 16.12 -31.41 12.72
CA HIS A 267 15.61 -32.64 13.34
C HIS A 267 14.57 -33.34 12.46
N HIS A 268 15.03 -34.22 11.56
CA HIS A 268 14.45 -35.55 11.39
C HIS A 268 15.56 -36.52 11.03
N ASP A 269 16.09 -37.15 12.08
CA ASP A 269 17.11 -38.18 12.01
C ASP A 269 16.71 -39.34 11.09
N HIS A 270 17.66 -39.69 10.23
CA HIS A 270 17.76 -40.98 9.57
C HIS A 270 17.79 -42.11 10.60
N HIS A 271 16.90 -43.09 10.44
CA HIS A 271 17.18 -44.46 10.88
C HIS A 271 17.08 -45.38 9.66
N ASP A 272 18.25 -45.72 9.12
CA ASP A 272 18.47 -46.91 8.32
C ASP A 272 18.32 -48.16 9.20
N HIS A 273 17.62 -49.19 8.71
CA HIS A 273 18.11 -50.57 8.72
C HIS A 273 17.21 -51.53 7.91
N HIS A 274 17.86 -52.13 6.90
CA HIS A 274 17.76 -53.52 6.40
C HIS A 274 16.42 -54.13 5.97
N GLY A 275 16.33 -54.34 4.65
CA GLY A 275 16.36 -55.68 4.03
C GLY A 275 15.12 -56.57 4.14
N HIS A 276 14.48 -56.85 3.01
CA HIS A 276 14.14 -58.21 2.54
C HIS A 276 13.53 -58.18 1.12
N ASP A 277 14.10 -58.98 0.23
CA ASP A 277 13.52 -59.42 -1.05
C ASP A 277 12.15 -60.09 -0.86
N HIS A 278 11.25 -59.94 -1.85
CA HIS A 278 10.64 -61.05 -2.62
C HIS A 278 9.41 -60.58 -3.44
N ASP A 279 9.54 -60.78 -4.76
CA ASP A 279 8.61 -61.46 -5.67
C ASP A 279 7.17 -60.98 -5.97
N HIS A 280 7.02 -60.63 -7.25
CA HIS A 280 6.06 -61.17 -8.24
C HIS A 280 4.56 -60.81 -8.27
N HIS A 281 4.13 -60.59 -9.53
CA HIS A 281 2.78 -60.64 -10.14
C HIS A 281 1.90 -59.41 -9.91
N GLY A 282 1.20 -58.83 -10.90
CA GLY A 282 0.99 -59.13 -12.31
C GLY A 282 -0.10 -58.18 -12.84
N HIS A 283 0.11 -57.63 -14.05
CA HIS A 283 -0.86 -57.59 -15.15
C HIS A 283 -2.36 -57.33 -14.83
N ASP A 284 -2.92 -56.20 -15.30
CA ASP A 284 -3.68 -56.16 -16.57
C ASP A 284 -4.39 -54.81 -16.91
N HIS A 285 -4.21 -54.43 -18.19
CA HIS A 285 -5.09 -53.76 -19.17
C HIS A 285 -5.85 -52.44 -18.84
N HIS A 286 -5.65 -51.29 -19.52
CA HIS A 286 -5.79 -50.87 -20.95
C HIS A 286 -7.18 -50.29 -21.35
N HIS A 287 -7.14 -49.06 -21.91
CA HIS A 287 -7.94 -48.45 -23.01
C HIS A 287 -9.48 -48.31 -22.86
N ASP A 288 -10.21 -47.33 -23.42
CA ASP A 288 -9.95 -46.19 -24.31
C ASP A 288 -11.20 -45.28 -24.39
N GLY A 289 -10.98 -44.00 -24.76
CA GLY A 289 -11.73 -43.25 -25.80
C GLY A 289 -13.18 -42.78 -25.59
N HIS A 290 -13.44 -41.46 -25.69
CA HIS A 290 -13.76 -40.81 -26.97
C HIS A 290 -14.17 -39.32 -26.84
N ASP A 291 -13.79 -38.57 -27.88
CA ASP A 291 -13.99 -37.14 -28.18
C ASP A 291 -15.45 -36.65 -28.30
N HIS A 292 -15.65 -35.32 -28.20
CA HIS A 292 -16.57 -34.58 -29.09
C HIS A 292 -16.21 -33.08 -29.23
N HIS A 293 -16.27 -32.60 -30.47
CA HIS A 293 -16.00 -31.24 -30.95
C HIS A 293 -17.28 -30.61 -31.56
N ASP A 294 -17.30 -29.27 -31.61
CA ASP A 294 -17.98 -28.33 -32.53
C ASP A 294 -19.46 -27.89 -32.36
N GLY A 295 -19.68 -26.58 -32.63
CA GLY A 295 -20.86 -25.75 -32.31
C GLY A 295 -21.92 -25.50 -33.42
N PRO A 296 -22.46 -24.26 -33.56
CA PRO A 296 -23.89 -23.88 -33.37
C PRO A 296 -24.70 -23.71 -34.70
N PRO A 297 -26.04 -23.41 -34.71
CA PRO A 297 -26.52 -22.00 -34.78
C PRO A 297 -27.99 -21.64 -34.32
N ALA A 298 -28.23 -20.32 -34.16
CA ALA A 298 -29.37 -19.42 -34.55
C ALA A 298 -30.86 -19.47 -34.02
N VAL A 299 -31.27 -18.33 -33.43
CA VAL A 299 -32.43 -17.40 -33.65
C VAL A 299 -33.91 -17.88 -33.75
N ALA A 300 -34.81 -17.36 -32.87
CA ALA A 300 -36.16 -16.80 -33.19
C ALA A 300 -36.91 -16.29 -31.91
N ALA A 301 -37.16 -14.97 -31.80
CA ALA A 301 -38.46 -14.28 -31.91
C ALA A 301 -39.50 -14.50 -30.77
N VAL A 302 -39.71 -13.47 -29.92
CA VAL A 302 -40.92 -13.30 -29.10
C VAL A 302 -41.66 -12.05 -29.58
N LYS A 303 -42.94 -12.24 -29.92
CA LYS A 303 -43.89 -11.27 -30.49
C LYS A 303 -44.57 -10.41 -29.43
N ASP A 304 -44.74 -9.14 -29.78
CA ASP A 304 -45.79 -8.24 -29.30
C ASP A 304 -47.20 -8.83 -29.46
N ARG A 305 -48.07 -8.56 -28.48
CA ARG A 305 -49.52 -8.45 -28.68
C ARG A 305 -50.11 -7.41 -27.71
N GLU A 306 -50.40 -6.24 -28.28
CA GLU A 306 -51.47 -5.34 -27.84
C GLU A 306 -52.83 -6.08 -27.87
N HIS A 307 -53.70 -5.79 -26.91
CA HIS A 307 -55.16 -5.81 -27.08
C HIS A 307 -55.71 -4.49 -26.54
N GLY A 308 -56.31 -3.72 -27.44
CA GLY A 308 -57.11 -2.54 -27.12
C GLY A 308 -58.62 -2.82 -27.09
N HIS A 309 -59.33 -1.74 -26.72
CA HIS A 309 -60.79 -1.52 -26.69
C HIS A 309 -61.52 -2.12 -25.48
N ALA A 310 -62.34 -1.37 -24.73
CA ALA A 310 -63.05 -0.11 -24.99
C ALA A 310 -63.14 0.75 -23.73
#